data_AF-A0A3B0WZ26-F1
#
_entry.id   AF-A0A3B0WZ26-F1
#
_cell.length_a   1.000
_cell.length_b   1.000
_cell.length_c   1.000
_cell.angle_alpha   90.00
_cell.angle_beta   90.00
_cell.angle_gamma   90.00
#
_symmetry.space_group_name_H-M   'P 1'
#
loop_
_entity.id
_entity.type
_entity.pdbx_description
1 polymer ?
#
loop_
_entity_poly.entity_id
_entity_poly.type
_entity_poly.pdbx_seq_one_letter_code
_entity_poly.pdbx_strand_id
1 'polypeptide(L)'
;MNYNWQQSDWPNFNYDISVVQDVLFAFAEKTGQVSGILKSLPDNIQTDAIIDFMVCEAIKTSEIEGEYLTSKGSDSIEVGVVA
;
A
#
# COMPACT_ATOMS: atom_id res chain seq x y z
N MET A 1 18.02 -2.05 22.93
CA MET A 1 16.98 -2.47 21.98
C MET A 1 17.50 -3.72 21.30
N ASN A 2 16.87 -4.88 21.49
CA ASN A 2 17.22 -6.08 20.73
C ASN A 2 16.42 -6.07 19.43
N TYR A 3 17.06 -6.48 18.34
CA TYR A 3 16.36 -6.70 17.08
C TYR A 3 15.45 -7.93 17.19
N ASN A 4 14.40 -7.98 16.39
CA ASN A 4 13.45 -9.10 16.39
C ASN A 4 14.14 -10.46 16.17
N TRP A 5 15.15 -10.54 15.31
CA TRP A 5 15.92 -11.76 15.04
C TRP A 5 16.83 -12.22 16.19
N GLN A 6 17.02 -11.38 17.21
CA GLN A 6 17.80 -11.70 18.41
C GLN A 6 16.95 -12.28 19.55
N GLN A 7 15.62 -12.32 19.38
CA GLN A 7 14.73 -12.88 20.39
C GLN A 7 14.82 -14.42 20.38
N SER A 8 14.75 -15.03 21.57
CA SER A 8 14.93 -16.48 21.73
C SER A 8 13.81 -17.30 21.10
N ASP A 9 12.63 -16.71 20.95
CA ASP A 9 11.46 -17.32 20.33
C ASP A 9 11.41 -17.08 18.81
N TRP A 10 12.35 -16.33 18.23
CA TRP A 10 12.43 -16.16 16.77
C TRP A 10 12.49 -17.51 16.04
N PRO A 11 11.72 -17.72 14.95
CA PRO A 11 10.79 -16.78 14.29
C PRO A 11 9.34 -16.85 14.82
N ASN A 12 9.08 -17.60 15.88
CA ASN A 12 7.76 -17.87 16.45
C ASN A 12 7.34 -16.74 17.40
N PHE A 13 6.98 -15.60 16.84
CA PHE A 13 6.56 -14.44 17.61
C PHE A 13 5.28 -14.68 18.41
N ASN A 14 5.27 -14.14 19.63
CA ASN A 14 4.07 -13.95 20.42
C ASN A 14 3.73 -12.46 20.46
N TYR A 15 2.47 -12.12 20.21
CA TYR A 15 1.98 -10.75 20.25
C TYR A 15 0.58 -10.69 20.85
N ASP A 16 0.27 -9.56 21.49
CA ASP A 16 -1.06 -9.27 22.02
C ASP A 16 -1.89 -8.52 20.98
N ILE A 17 -2.88 -9.19 20.41
CA ILE A 17 -3.74 -8.61 19.38
C ILE A 17 -4.68 -7.55 19.93
N SER A 18 -4.98 -7.56 21.24
CA SER A 18 -5.92 -6.61 21.85
C SER A 18 -5.44 -5.16 21.70
N VAL A 19 -4.14 -4.95 21.59
CA VAL A 19 -3.50 -3.63 21.43
C VAL A 19 -3.77 -3.00 20.05
N VAL A 20 -4.03 -3.83 19.02
CA VAL A 20 -4.24 -3.36 17.64
C VAL A 20 -5.64 -3.65 17.10
N GLN A 21 -6.49 -4.32 17.89
CA GLN A 21 -7.77 -4.84 17.43
C GLN A 21 -8.70 -3.76 16.87
N ASP A 22 -8.83 -2.62 17.56
CA ASP A 22 -9.69 -1.52 17.10
C ASP A 22 -9.18 -0.90 15.79
N VAL A 23 -7.86 -0.75 15.66
CA VAL A 23 -7.23 -0.22 14.43
C VAL A 23 -7.42 -1.20 13.27
N LEU A 24 -7.26 -2.50 13.51
CA LEU A 24 -7.49 -3.54 12.51
C LEU A 24 -8.96 -3.57 12.08
N PHE A 25 -9.91 -3.39 13.01
CA PHE A 25 -11.32 -3.34 12.68
C PHE A 25 -11.65 -2.12 11.81
N ALA A 26 -11.19 -0.93 12.19
CA ALA A 26 -11.37 0.28 11.40
C ALA A 26 -10.72 0.18 10.01
N PHE A 27 -9.56 -0.47 9.92
CA PHE A 27 -8.89 -0.75 8.65
C PHE A 27 -9.71 -1.70 7.77
N ALA A 28 -10.22 -2.79 8.34
CA ALA A 28 -11.03 -3.76 7.63
C ALA A 28 -12.34 -3.14 7.11
N GLU A 29 -13.00 -2.31 7.91
CA GLU A 29 -14.21 -1.58 7.50
C GLU A 29 -13.93 -0.68 6.29
N LYS A 30 -12.90 0.17 6.36
CA LYS A 30 -12.53 1.09 5.28
C LYS A 30 -12.14 0.35 4.00
N THR A 31 -11.34 -0.71 4.13
CA THR A 31 -10.94 -1.54 2.98
C THR A 31 -12.13 -2.23 2.35
N GLY A 32 -13.07 -2.72 3.17
CA GLY A 32 -14.33 -3.30 2.71
C GLY A 32 -15.18 -2.30 1.92
N GLN A 33 -15.31 -1.07 2.42
CA GLN A 33 -16.04 0.01 1.73
C GLN A 33 -15.41 0.34 0.37
N VAL A 34 -14.09 0.53 0.32
CA VAL A 34 -13.36 0.81 -0.93
C VAL A 34 -13.52 -0.34 -1.93
N SER A 35 -13.37 -1.60 -1.48
CA SER A 35 -13.55 -2.78 -2.33
C SER A 35 -14.98 -2.86 -2.88
N GLY A 36 -15.99 -2.56 -2.06
CA GLY A 36 -17.38 -2.51 -2.49
C GLY A 36 -17.63 -1.46 -3.56
N ILE A 37 -17.11 -0.24 -3.36
CA ILE A 37 -17.19 0.85 -4.35
C ILE A 37 -16.53 0.42 -5.65
N LEU A 38 -15.28 -0.07 -5.61
CA LEU A 38 -14.52 -0.49 -6.79
C LEU A 38 -15.27 -1.55 -7.60
N LYS A 39 -15.85 -2.55 -6.92
CA LYS A 39 -16.65 -3.61 -7.56
C LYS A 39 -17.96 -3.13 -8.18
N SER A 40 -18.49 -1.99 -7.71
CA SER A 40 -19.73 -1.41 -8.23
C SER A 40 -19.53 -0.50 -9.45
N LEU A 41 -18.28 -0.13 -9.76
CA LEU A 41 -17.97 0.72 -10.91
C LEU A 41 -18.16 -0.03 -12.24
N PRO A 42 -18.51 0.67 -13.32
CA PRO A 42 -18.45 0.12 -14.67
C PRO A 42 -17.04 -0.39 -15.00
N ASP A 43 -16.94 -1.50 -15.74
CA ASP A 43 -15.69 -2.22 -16.00
C ASP A 43 -14.56 -1.32 -16.53
N ASN A 44 -14.87 -0.38 -17.43
CA ASN A 44 -13.87 0.55 -17.96
C ASN A 44 -13.32 1.47 -16.86
N ILE A 45 -14.20 2.04 -16.03
CA ILE A 45 -13.82 2.94 -14.93
C ILE A 45 -13.06 2.17 -13.84
N GLN A 46 -13.50 0.95 -13.53
CA GLN A 46 -12.81 0.07 -12.60
C GLN A 46 -11.38 -0.23 -13.08
N THR A 47 -11.23 -0.55 -14.36
CA THR A 47 -9.93 -0.85 -14.97
C THR A 47 -8.99 0.34 -14.88
N ASP A 48 -9.46 1.53 -15.27
CA ASP A 48 -8.67 2.76 -15.21
C ASP A 48 -8.24 3.08 -13.76
N ALA A 49 -9.17 2.97 -12.81
CA ALA A 49 -8.88 3.19 -11.39
C ALA A 49 -7.85 2.21 -10.82
N ILE A 50 -7.86 0.94 -11.25
CA ILE A 50 -6.85 -0.06 -10.85
C ILE A 50 -5.49 0.28 -11.46
N ILE A 51 -5.44 0.70 -12.72
CA ILE A 51 -4.20 1.11 -13.39
C ILE A 51 -3.57 2.30 -12.69
N ASP A 52 -4.35 3.36 -12.43
CA ASP A 52 -3.87 4.54 -11.72
C ASP A 52 -3.36 4.19 -10.32
N PHE A 53 -4.07 3.31 -9.60
CA PHE A 53 -3.65 2.84 -8.29
C PHE A 53 -2.30 2.11 -8.36
N MET A 54 -2.10 1.20 -9.33
CA MET A 54 -0.83 0.49 -9.52
C MET A 54 0.33 1.45 -9.84
N VAL A 55 0.08 2.48 -10.65
CA VAL A 55 1.09 3.50 -10.99
C VAL A 55 1.47 4.31 -9.75
N CYS A 56 0.49 4.74 -8.95
CA CYS A 56 0.75 5.43 -7.70
C CYS A 56 1.60 4.59 -6.73
N GLU A 57 1.28 3.30 -6.56
CA GLU A 57 2.02 2.40 -5.68
C GLU A 57 3.46 2.17 -6.15
N ALA A 58 3.67 2.03 -7.47
CA ALA A 58 5.00 1.91 -8.05
C ALA A 58 5.86 3.15 -7.76
N ILE A 59 5.31 4.35 -7.97
CA ILE A 59 6.00 5.62 -7.68
C ILE A 59 6.35 5.72 -6.20
N LYS A 60 5.41 5.38 -5.31
CA LYS A 60 5.62 5.47 -3.86
C LYS A 60 6.61 4.45 -3.34
N THR A 61 6.66 3.25 -3.93
CA THR A 61 7.66 2.24 -3.59
C THR A 61 9.04 2.66 -4.07
N SER A 62 9.16 3.21 -5.28
CA SER A 62 10.40 3.81 -5.79
C SER A 62 10.92 4.93 -4.86
N GLU A 63 10.03 5.77 -4.32
CA GLU A 63 10.40 6.85 -3.38
C GLU A 63 11.07 6.32 -2.10
N ILE A 64 10.67 5.14 -1.61
CA ILE A 64 11.29 4.48 -0.44
C ILE A 64 12.73 4.07 -0.75
N GLU A 65 13.02 3.69 -1.99
CA GLU A 65 14.36 3.33 -2.48
C GLU A 65 15.20 4.55 -2.90
N GLY A 66 14.65 5.77 -2.79
CA GLY A 66 15.30 7.02 -3.16
C GLY A 66 15.14 7.41 -4.63
N GLU A 67 14.27 6.72 -5.38
CA GLU A 67 13.93 7.05 -6.76
C GLU A 67 12.71 7.98 -6.81
N TYR A 68 12.86 9.14 -7.45
CA TYR A 68 11.79 10.14 -7.54
C TYR A 68 11.13 10.14 -8.93
N LEU A 69 9.98 9.51 -9.01
CA LEU A 69 9.17 9.38 -10.22
C LEU A 69 7.96 10.32 -10.15
N THR A 70 7.60 10.95 -11.28
CA THR A 70 6.37 11.77 -11.36
C THR A 70 5.49 11.27 -12.50
N SER A 71 4.21 11.02 -12.21
CA SER A 71 3.22 10.63 -13.23
C SER A 71 2.27 11.79 -13.51
N LYS A 72 1.82 11.90 -14.76
CA LYS A 72 0.73 12.81 -15.18
C LYS A 72 -0.62 12.09 -15.34
N GLY A 73 -0.77 10.93 -14.69
CA GLY A 73 -1.92 10.00 -14.86
C GLY A 73 -1.53 8.74 -15.65
N SER A 74 -2.53 7.98 -16.10
CA SER A 74 -2.39 6.76 -16.93
C SER A 74 -1.52 6.91 -18.19
N ASP A 75 -1.26 8.14 -18.62
CA ASP A 75 -0.73 8.43 -19.94
C ASP A 75 0.80 8.52 -20.00
N SER A 76 1.51 8.77 -18.89
CA SER A 76 2.99 8.80 -18.86
C SER A 76 3.62 8.89 -17.46
N ILE A 77 4.79 8.27 -17.30
CA ILE A 77 5.68 8.39 -16.12
C ILE A 77 6.99 9.07 -16.59
N GLU A 78 7.38 10.15 -15.94
CA GLU A 78 8.66 10.83 -16.16
C GLU A 78 9.62 10.52 -14.98
N VAL A 79 10.87 10.18 -15.30
CA VAL A 79 11.93 9.90 -14.32
C VAL A 79 12.75 11.18 -14.12
N GLY A 80 12.72 11.73 -12.91
CA GLY A 80 13.61 12.83 -12.52
C GLY A 80 14.88 12.29 -11.89
N VAL A 81 16.04 12.47 -12.54
CA VAL A 81 17.35 12.26 -11.89
C VAL A 81 17.76 13.60 -11.27
N VAL A 82 17.72 13.68 -9.93
CA VAL A 82 18.33 14.80 -9.20
C VAL A 82 19.78 14.42 -8.91
N ALA A 83 20.71 15.13 -9.54
CA ALA A 83 22.14 15.07 -9.23
C ALA A 83 22.47 15.83 -7.94
#